data_AF-A0A9Q8QDT7-F1
#
_entry.id   AF-A0A9Q8QDT7-F1
#
_cell.length_a   1.000
_cell.length_b   1.000
_cell.length_c   1.000
_cell.angle_alpha   90.00
_cell.angle_beta   90.00
_cell.angle_gamma   90.00
#
_symmetry.space_group_name_H-M   'P 1'
#
loop_
_entity.id
_entity.type
_entity.pdbx_description
1 polymer ?
#
loop_
_entity_poly.entity_id
_entity_poly.type
_entity_poly.pdbx_seq_one_letter_code
_entity_poly.pdbx_strand_id
1 'polypeptide(L)'
;MRWTRSKALLGLASLRWTACWRHSGYSPTPSTIPVVVKHAQTRLRIYDAEPDDESDSQAVGTVVAKVADDGNLYGDVEGVRLVAGSDSQKGFIIVSCQGVSAYSVYRRAPPHEYVTTFTLVEASDGKVNAVSNTDGVAAVGTALSPEFPFGIIATHDDANQLPNGSTSNLASFKMTSLSKILGAQQLKQLRLLDDVDADWDPRTSARHGKYHHGQLVDPSVDRPSSSSPVHTGR
;
A
#
# COMPACT_ATOMS: atom_id res chain seq x y z
N MET A 1 2.16 -16.95 37.04
CA MET A 1 2.82 -17.29 35.76
C MET A 1 3.78 -16.16 35.40
N ARG A 2 5.06 -16.47 35.23
CA ARG A 2 6.16 -15.52 35.04
C ARG A 2 6.61 -15.66 33.57
N TRP A 3 6.44 -14.62 32.75
CA TRP A 3 7.00 -14.60 31.41
C TRP A 3 8.40 -14.02 31.47
N THR A 4 9.43 -14.86 31.28
CA THR A 4 10.81 -14.43 31.06
C THR A 4 11.00 -14.10 29.58
N ARG A 5 11.47 -12.88 29.28
CA ARG A 5 11.91 -12.52 27.93
C ARG A 5 13.12 -13.37 27.56
N SER A 6 12.99 -14.19 26.53
CA SER A 6 14.14 -14.75 25.81
C SER A 6 14.11 -14.17 24.39
N LYS A 7 15.02 -13.22 24.10
CA LYS A 7 15.51 -13.02 22.73
C LYS A 7 16.28 -14.29 22.41
N ALA A 8 15.63 -15.25 21.78
CA ALA A 8 16.31 -16.38 21.20
C ALA A 8 17.24 -15.82 20.10
N LEU A 9 18.55 -16.06 20.27
CA LEU A 9 19.46 -16.16 19.13
C LEU A 9 18.86 -17.21 18.19
N LEU A 10 18.24 -16.76 17.11
CA LEU A 10 17.90 -17.59 15.96
C LEU A 10 18.61 -16.94 14.78
N GLY A 11 19.66 -17.64 14.32
CA GLY A 11 20.44 -17.24 13.18
C GLY A 11 19.59 -17.11 11.92
N LEU A 12 19.97 -16.15 11.08
CA LEU A 12 19.82 -16.14 9.62
C LEU A 12 18.65 -16.94 9.04
N ALA A 13 17.44 -16.63 9.49
CA ALA A 13 16.22 -16.94 8.77
C ALA A 13 15.49 -15.61 8.59
N SER A 14 15.77 -14.93 7.47
CA SER A 14 15.01 -13.77 7.04
C SER A 14 13.55 -14.18 6.90
N LEU A 15 12.71 -13.89 7.89
CA LEU A 15 11.26 -13.97 7.75
C LEU A 15 10.86 -13.00 6.64
N ARG A 16 10.55 -13.56 5.46
CA ARG A 16 9.96 -12.82 4.34
C ARG A 16 8.49 -12.65 4.66
N TRP A 17 8.08 -11.45 5.09
CA TRP A 17 6.67 -11.10 5.05
C TRP A 17 6.36 -10.51 3.68
N THR A 18 5.45 -11.17 2.96
CA THR A 18 4.98 -10.79 1.63
C THR A 18 3.63 -10.10 1.79
N ALA A 19 3.50 -8.86 1.34
CA ALA A 19 2.19 -8.23 1.16
C ALA A 19 1.72 -8.50 -0.29
N CYS A 20 0.93 -9.56 -0.47
CA CYS A 20 0.33 -9.89 -1.76
C CYS A 20 -1.03 -9.19 -1.89
N TRP A 21 -1.24 -8.46 -2.99
CA TRP A 21 -2.49 -7.77 -3.29
C TRP A 21 -3.09 -8.36 -4.57
N ARG A 22 -4.12 -9.19 -4.46
CA ARG A 22 -4.89 -9.69 -5.60
C ARG A 22 -6.26 -9.03 -5.60
N HIS A 23 -6.67 -8.39 -6.71
CA HIS A 23 -8.09 -8.12 -6.99
C HIS A 23 -8.49 -9.00 -8.16
N SER A 24 -9.48 -9.90 -7.96
CA SER A 24 -9.98 -10.72 -9.05
C SER A 24 -10.87 -9.89 -9.98
N GLY A 25 -10.34 -9.53 -11.12
CA GLY A 25 -11.07 -9.01 -12.27
C GLY A 25 -10.31 -9.42 -13.51
N TYR A 26 -10.88 -10.30 -14.32
CA TYR A 26 -10.31 -10.64 -15.62
C TYR A 26 -10.38 -9.39 -16.51
N SER A 27 -9.25 -8.71 -16.68
CA SER A 27 -9.07 -7.63 -17.64
C SER A 27 -8.05 -8.10 -18.68
N PRO A 28 -8.32 -7.98 -19.99
CA PRO A 28 -7.39 -8.38 -21.05
C PRO A 28 -6.17 -7.44 -21.16
N THR A 29 -6.12 -6.36 -20.36
CA THR A 29 -4.90 -5.57 -20.11
C THR A 29 -4.30 -6.01 -18.78
N PRO A 30 -2.96 -6.15 -18.64
CA PRO A 30 -2.35 -6.54 -17.37
C PRO A 30 -2.67 -5.46 -16.31
N SER A 31 -3.73 -5.71 -15.55
CA SER A 31 -4.04 -4.96 -14.33
C SER A 31 -3.44 -5.72 -13.15
N THR A 32 -2.18 -6.13 -13.28
CA THR A 32 -1.42 -6.71 -12.19
C THR A 32 -1.12 -5.61 -11.20
N ILE A 33 -1.70 -5.72 -10.00
CA ILE A 33 -1.18 -4.99 -8.86
C ILE A 33 0.17 -5.66 -8.57
N PRO A 34 1.32 -4.97 -8.66
CA PRO A 34 2.59 -5.58 -8.31
C PRO A 34 2.58 -6.09 -6.87
N VAL A 35 3.20 -7.25 -6.60
CA VAL A 35 3.49 -7.65 -5.22
C VAL A 35 4.66 -6.81 -4.74
N VAL A 36 4.45 -6.07 -3.65
CA VAL A 36 5.55 -5.36 -3.00
C VAL A 36 6.10 -6.27 -1.91
N VAL A 37 7.35 -6.68 -2.07
CA VAL A 37 8.04 -7.60 -1.17
C VAL A 37 9.19 -6.85 -0.50
N LYS A 38 9.28 -6.96 0.82
CA LYS A 38 10.47 -6.56 1.55
C LYS A 38 11.50 -7.68 1.57
N HIS A 39 12.78 -7.35 1.51
CA HIS A 39 13.84 -8.33 1.71
C HIS A 39 14.74 -7.92 2.88
N ALA A 40 14.70 -8.75 3.94
CA ALA A 40 15.65 -8.79 5.06
C ALA A 40 16.14 -7.41 5.53
N GLN A 41 15.25 -6.58 6.08
CA GLN A 41 15.57 -5.29 6.72
C GLN A 41 16.24 -4.22 5.83
N THR A 42 16.58 -4.51 4.56
CA THR A 42 17.59 -3.73 3.80
C THR A 42 17.07 -3.09 2.53
N ARG A 43 15.92 -3.52 1.98
CA ARG A 43 15.40 -2.98 0.71
C ARG A 43 13.92 -3.26 0.47
N LEU A 44 13.34 -2.40 -0.36
CA LEU A 44 12.01 -2.53 -0.95
C LEU A 44 12.11 -3.02 -2.39
N ARG A 45 11.35 -4.06 -2.73
CA ARG A 45 11.28 -4.62 -4.09
C ARG A 45 9.85 -4.80 -4.56
N ILE A 46 9.67 -4.74 -5.88
CA ILE A 46 8.42 -5.03 -6.57
C ILE A 46 8.63 -6.25 -7.46
N TYR A 47 7.71 -7.20 -7.36
CA TYR A 47 7.64 -8.43 -8.14
C TYR A 47 6.34 -8.45 -8.95
N ASP A 48 6.33 -9.22 -10.02
CA ASP A 48 5.07 -9.61 -10.65
C ASP A 48 4.22 -10.41 -9.64
N ALA A 49 2.90 -10.31 -9.76
CA ALA A 49 1.92 -10.93 -8.87
C ALA A 49 1.23 -12.14 -9.48
N GLU A 50 1.36 -12.36 -10.79
CA GLU A 50 0.80 -13.54 -11.43
C GLU A 50 1.59 -14.79 -11.01
N PRO A 51 0.90 -15.91 -10.74
CA PRO A 51 1.55 -17.19 -10.67
C PRO A 51 1.93 -17.60 -12.09
N ASP A 52 3.21 -17.51 -12.45
CA ASP A 52 3.72 -18.17 -13.66
C ASP A 52 4.14 -19.62 -13.34
N ASP A 53 3.99 -20.51 -14.33
CA ASP A 53 4.37 -21.93 -14.21
C ASP A 53 5.91 -22.14 -14.22
N GLU A 54 6.66 -21.05 -14.39
CA GLU A 54 8.13 -21.02 -14.34
C GLU A 54 8.56 -20.78 -12.89
N SER A 55 9.59 -21.51 -12.42
CA SER A 55 9.95 -21.51 -11.01
C SER A 55 10.20 -20.10 -10.44
N ASP A 56 9.22 -19.59 -9.70
CA ASP A 56 9.12 -18.36 -8.88
C ASP A 56 10.41 -18.06 -8.05
N SER A 57 11.26 -19.08 -7.88
CA SER A 57 12.59 -19.00 -7.28
C SER A 57 13.62 -18.10 -7.98
N GLN A 58 13.37 -17.63 -9.22
CA GLN A 58 14.31 -16.80 -10.00
C GLN A 58 13.77 -15.43 -10.42
N ALA A 59 12.53 -15.06 -10.07
CA ALA A 59 11.98 -13.75 -10.43
C ALA A 59 12.85 -12.61 -9.87
N VAL A 60 13.46 -11.82 -10.74
CA VAL A 60 14.29 -10.67 -10.35
C VAL A 60 13.39 -9.46 -10.16
N GLY A 61 12.89 -9.28 -8.93
CA GLY A 61 12.08 -8.11 -8.59
C GLY A 61 12.85 -6.79 -8.74
N THR A 62 12.16 -5.76 -9.21
CA THR A 62 12.69 -4.39 -9.35
C THR A 62 12.97 -3.80 -7.97
N VAL A 63 14.20 -3.33 -7.74
CA VAL A 63 14.54 -2.61 -6.51
C VAL A 63 13.98 -1.20 -6.59
N VAL A 64 13.12 -0.85 -5.64
CA VAL A 64 12.56 0.51 -5.51
C VAL A 64 13.48 1.38 -4.67
N ALA A 65 13.94 0.86 -3.53
CA ALA A 65 14.80 1.59 -2.61
C ALA A 65 15.64 0.63 -1.77
N LYS A 66 16.81 1.10 -1.31
CA LYS A 66 17.68 0.38 -0.37
C LYS A 66 17.95 1.25 0.87
N VAL A 67 18.08 0.60 2.01
CA VAL A 67 18.45 1.27 3.26
C VAL A 67 19.83 1.89 3.12
N ALA A 68 19.96 3.15 3.55
CA ALA A 68 21.21 3.92 3.56
C ALA A 68 21.85 4.21 2.19
N ASP A 69 21.12 4.03 1.07
CA ASP A 69 21.57 4.43 -0.27
C ASP A 69 21.35 5.95 -0.44
N ASP A 70 20.10 6.35 -0.63
CA ASP A 70 19.74 7.74 -0.96
C ASP A 70 19.16 8.50 0.25
N GLY A 71 19.17 7.87 1.43
CA GLY A 71 18.49 8.37 2.64
C GLY A 71 16.96 8.24 2.61
N ASN A 72 16.39 7.64 1.57
CA ASN A 72 14.94 7.58 1.35
C ASN A 72 14.26 6.33 1.92
N LEU A 73 15.04 5.37 2.45
CA LEU A 73 14.54 4.16 3.13
C LEU A 73 15.40 3.90 4.36
N TYR A 74 14.75 3.50 5.45
CA TYR A 74 15.41 3.22 6.73
C TYR A 74 15.05 1.81 7.21
N GLY A 75 16.05 1.11 7.75
CA GLY A 75 15.85 -0.19 8.38
C GLY A 75 15.34 -0.04 9.81
N ASP A 76 14.62 -1.01 10.36
CA ASP A 76 14.14 -2.23 9.69
C ASP A 76 12.92 -1.95 8.79
N VAL A 77 12.97 -2.46 7.55
CA VAL A 77 11.86 -2.35 6.60
C VAL A 77 10.77 -3.36 6.98
N GLU A 78 9.63 -2.86 7.45
CA GLU A 78 8.55 -3.68 8.00
C GLU A 78 7.29 -3.70 7.13
N GLY A 79 6.13 -3.27 7.64
CA GLY A 79 4.86 -3.30 6.94
C GLY A 79 4.91 -2.46 5.67
N VAL A 80 4.34 -3.00 4.59
CA VAL A 80 4.24 -2.31 3.29
C VAL A 80 2.79 -2.29 2.87
N ARG A 81 2.31 -1.13 2.41
CA ARG A 81 0.94 -0.96 1.95
C ARG A 81 0.85 -0.14 0.67
N LEU A 82 0.07 -0.65 -0.28
CA LEU A 82 -0.38 0.09 -1.45
C LEU A 82 -1.69 0.84 -1.11
N VAL A 83 -1.70 2.15 -1.39
CA VAL A 83 -2.90 2.98 -1.50
C VAL A 83 -3.16 3.21 -2.97
N ALA A 84 -4.28 2.70 -3.48
CA ALA A 84 -4.63 2.82 -4.89
C ALA A 84 -5.10 4.25 -5.22
N GLY A 85 -4.69 4.73 -6.39
CA GLY A 85 -5.31 5.86 -7.07
C GLY A 85 -6.30 5.41 -8.13
N SER A 86 -6.84 6.38 -8.87
CA SER A 86 -7.95 6.18 -9.82
C SER A 86 -7.59 5.31 -11.01
N ASP A 87 -6.29 5.16 -11.29
CA ASP A 87 -5.76 4.32 -12.35
C ASP A 87 -4.48 3.59 -11.89
N SER A 88 -3.78 2.90 -12.80
CA SER A 88 -2.56 2.16 -12.49
C SER A 88 -1.34 3.04 -12.22
N GLN A 89 -1.33 4.28 -12.70
CA GLN A 89 -0.25 5.26 -12.55
C GLN A 89 -0.38 6.06 -11.25
N LYS A 90 -1.58 6.11 -10.67
CA LYS A 90 -1.85 6.84 -9.44
C LYS A 90 -1.85 5.97 -8.19
N GLY A 91 -1.50 6.59 -7.08
CA GLY A 91 -1.43 5.99 -5.75
C GLY A 91 -0.03 6.01 -5.15
N PHE A 92 0.09 5.36 -3.99
CA PHE A 92 1.28 5.41 -3.16
C PHE A 92 1.64 4.05 -2.56
N ILE A 93 2.93 3.82 -2.36
CA ILE A 93 3.46 2.72 -1.54
C ILE A 93 3.94 3.35 -0.23
N ILE A 94 3.40 2.89 0.89
CA ILE A 94 3.77 3.34 2.23
C ILE A 94 4.53 2.20 2.92
N VAL A 95 5.69 2.51 3.47
CA VAL A 95 6.61 1.54 4.07
C VAL A 95 6.92 1.94 5.50
N SER A 96 6.60 1.07 6.46
CA SER A 96 7.05 1.19 7.83
C SER A 96 8.56 0.98 7.93
N CYS A 97 9.24 1.96 8.49
CA CYS A 97 10.67 1.94 8.78
C CYS A 97 10.83 1.88 10.30
N GLN A 98 10.77 0.67 10.85
CA GLN A 98 10.61 0.41 12.28
C GLN A 98 11.74 1.04 13.11
N GLY A 99 12.98 0.89 12.66
CA GLY A 99 14.17 1.31 13.42
C GLY A 99 14.25 2.82 13.66
N VAL A 100 13.49 3.62 12.90
CA VAL A 100 13.40 5.09 13.06
C VAL A 100 11.98 5.56 13.37
N SER A 101 11.03 4.65 13.60
CA SER A 101 9.62 4.97 13.88
C SER A 101 9.00 5.95 12.86
N ALA A 102 9.31 5.73 11.58
CA ALA A 102 8.86 6.58 10.48
C ALA A 102 8.29 5.75 9.32
N TYR A 103 7.64 6.43 8.38
CA TYR A 103 7.03 5.83 7.21
C TYR A 103 7.54 6.52 5.95
N SER A 104 8.17 5.76 5.06
CA SER A 104 8.59 6.26 3.76
C SER A 104 7.48 6.06 2.73
N VAL A 105 7.25 7.07 1.91
CA VAL A 105 6.19 7.10 0.91
C VAL A 105 6.81 7.21 -0.48
N TYR A 106 6.39 6.33 -1.38
CA TYR A 106 6.80 6.30 -2.77
C TYR A 106 5.58 6.40 -3.69
N ARG A 107 5.77 6.92 -4.90
CA ARG A 107 4.75 6.84 -5.96
C ARG A 107 4.49 5.38 -6.33
N ARG A 108 3.23 5.08 -6.66
CA ARG A 108 2.89 3.77 -7.21
C ARG A 108 3.40 3.59 -8.64
N ALA A 109 3.33 4.61 -9.50
CA ALA A 109 3.86 4.51 -10.85
C ALA A 109 5.37 4.25 -10.83
N PRO A 110 5.90 3.39 -11.72
CA PRO A 110 7.32 3.36 -12.03
C PRO A 110 7.83 4.76 -12.43
N PRO A 111 9.04 5.17 -11.99
CA PRO A 111 10.06 4.37 -11.33
C PRO A 111 9.92 4.28 -9.79
N HIS A 112 8.73 4.51 -9.24
CA HIS A 112 8.43 4.48 -7.80
C HIS A 112 9.18 5.54 -7.01
N GLU A 113 9.15 6.77 -7.52
CA GLU A 113 9.86 7.91 -6.93
C GLU A 113 9.48 8.12 -5.46
N TYR A 114 10.50 8.39 -4.65
CA TYR A 114 10.30 8.83 -3.27
C TYR A 114 9.51 10.14 -3.23
N VAL A 115 8.54 10.23 -2.32
CA VAL A 115 7.69 11.40 -2.13
C VAL A 115 8.05 12.12 -0.84
N THR A 116 8.05 11.39 0.28
CA THR A 116 8.26 11.96 1.62
C THR A 116 8.48 10.85 2.65
N THR A 117 8.95 11.24 3.84
CA THR A 117 8.98 10.41 5.04
C THR A 117 8.24 11.17 6.14
N PHE A 118 7.34 10.49 6.85
CA PHE A 118 6.61 11.09 7.96
C PHE A 118 6.68 10.23 9.22
N THR A 119 6.44 10.87 10.36
CA THR A 119 6.25 10.21 11.66
C THR A 119 4.85 10.55 12.18
N LEU A 120 4.29 9.71 13.04
CA LEU A 120 3.05 10.02 13.74
C LEU A 120 3.39 10.47 15.16
N VAL A 121 3.28 11.77 15.37
CA VAL A 121 3.52 12.42 16.67
C VAL A 121 2.27 12.35 17.55
N GLU A 122 2.42 12.74 18.81
CA GLU A 122 1.29 12.88 19.73
C GLU A 122 0.23 13.82 19.13
N ALA A 123 -1.03 13.43 19.25
CA ALA A 123 -2.14 14.24 18.79
C ALA A 123 -2.17 15.58 19.53
N SER A 124 -2.56 16.65 18.83
CA SER A 124 -2.57 18.01 19.38
C SER A 124 -3.50 18.19 20.60
N ASP A 125 -4.46 17.28 20.79
CA ASP A 125 -5.35 17.27 21.96
C ASP A 125 -4.84 16.39 23.12
N GLY A 126 -3.65 15.79 22.97
CA GLY A 126 -3.00 14.95 23.98
C GLY A 126 -3.69 13.60 24.23
N LYS A 127 -4.70 13.22 23.45
CA LYS A 127 -5.49 11.99 23.70
C LYS A 127 -4.88 10.73 23.10
N VAL A 128 -4.04 10.89 22.08
CA VAL A 128 -3.39 9.78 21.36
C VAL A 128 -1.89 10.04 21.33
N ASN A 129 -1.11 9.11 21.88
CA ASN A 129 0.34 9.20 21.90
C ASN A 129 0.95 9.03 20.49
N ALA A 130 2.22 9.42 20.35
CA ALA A 130 3.01 9.15 19.16
C ALA A 130 3.11 7.64 18.88
N VAL A 131 3.34 7.28 17.62
CA VAL A 131 3.56 5.88 17.22
C VAL A 131 5.05 5.57 17.17
N SER A 132 5.43 4.40 17.67
CA SER A 132 6.81 3.93 17.68
C SER A 132 6.94 2.45 17.35
N ASN A 133 8.10 2.09 16.81
CA ASN A 133 8.50 0.70 16.55
C ASN A 133 7.44 -0.09 15.74
N THR A 134 6.88 0.52 14.70
CA THR A 134 5.80 -0.08 13.90
C THR A 134 6.27 -1.26 13.06
N ASP A 135 5.71 -2.45 13.32
CA ASP A 135 5.71 -3.57 12.38
C ASP A 135 4.68 -3.34 11.26
N GLY A 136 3.40 -3.63 11.52
CA GLY A 136 2.35 -3.69 10.50
C GLY A 136 1.69 -2.34 10.17
N VAL A 137 1.34 -2.16 8.89
CA VAL A 137 0.51 -1.05 8.40
C VAL A 137 -0.60 -1.56 7.47
N ALA A 138 -1.78 -0.95 7.55
CA ALA A 138 -2.88 -1.16 6.62
C ALA A 138 -3.54 0.18 6.29
N ALA A 139 -3.95 0.39 5.05
CA ALA A 139 -4.54 1.65 4.63
C ALA A 139 -5.58 1.45 3.53
N VAL A 140 -6.55 2.33 3.44
CA VAL A 140 -7.51 2.39 2.33
C VAL A 140 -7.69 3.85 1.94
N GLY A 141 -7.71 4.13 0.64
CA GLY A 141 -7.89 5.49 0.10
C GLY A 141 -9.35 5.94 -0.02
N THR A 142 -10.29 5.00 0.08
CA THR A 142 -11.73 5.23 -0.01
C THR A 142 -12.22 6.12 1.14
N ALA A 143 -13.04 7.11 0.83
CA ALA A 143 -13.72 7.93 1.81
C ALA A 143 -14.57 7.06 2.74
N LEU A 144 -14.36 7.19 4.05
CA LEU A 144 -15.10 6.42 5.07
C LEU A 144 -16.09 7.28 5.85
N SER A 145 -15.76 8.55 6.04
CA SER A 145 -16.57 9.54 6.76
C SER A 145 -16.04 10.96 6.50
N PRO A 146 -16.72 12.03 6.97
CA PRO A 146 -16.19 13.39 6.92
C PRO A 146 -14.81 13.57 7.60
N GLU A 147 -14.49 12.77 8.62
CA GLU A 147 -13.19 12.76 9.31
C GLU A 147 -12.10 12.01 8.52
N PHE A 148 -12.53 11.08 7.66
CA PHE A 148 -11.68 10.24 6.80
C PHE A 148 -12.06 10.40 5.32
N PRO A 149 -11.97 11.64 4.76
CA PRO A 149 -12.47 11.93 3.41
C PRO A 149 -11.62 11.31 2.29
N PHE A 150 -10.39 10.92 2.60
CA PHE A 150 -9.49 10.17 1.71
C PHE A 150 -9.08 8.84 2.35
N GLY A 151 -9.96 8.31 3.20
CA GLY A 151 -9.74 7.09 3.95
C GLY A 151 -8.74 7.22 5.09
N ILE A 152 -8.14 6.08 5.45
CA ILE A 152 -7.48 5.89 6.74
C ILE A 152 -6.23 5.03 6.58
N ILE A 153 -5.24 5.26 7.43
CA ILE A 153 -4.13 4.35 7.70
C ILE A 153 -4.18 3.91 9.17
N ALA A 154 -4.15 2.59 9.37
CA ALA A 154 -3.96 1.93 10.64
C ALA A 154 -2.48 1.52 10.79
N THR A 155 -1.86 1.93 11.90
CA THR A 155 -0.44 1.72 12.20
C THR A 155 -0.28 0.99 13.52
N HIS A 156 0.51 -0.08 13.54
CA HIS A 156 0.89 -0.75 14.78
C HIS A 156 1.79 0.16 15.64
N ASP A 157 1.52 0.24 16.94
CA ASP A 157 2.39 0.88 17.93
C ASP A 157 2.73 -0.09 19.06
N ASP A 158 4.02 -0.43 19.15
CA ASP A 158 4.56 -1.36 20.13
C ASP A 158 4.64 -0.72 21.53
N ALA A 159 4.91 0.60 21.61
CA ALA A 159 5.07 1.32 22.87
C ALA A 159 3.90 2.26 23.17
N ASN A 160 2.68 1.69 23.24
CA ASN A 160 1.46 2.44 23.53
C ASN A 160 1.52 3.11 24.91
N GLN A 161 1.71 4.42 24.95
CA GLN A 161 1.72 5.20 26.19
C GLN A 161 0.30 5.47 26.68
N LEU A 162 0.06 5.20 27.95
CA LEU A 162 -1.20 5.45 28.65
C LEU A 162 -1.21 6.89 29.22
N PRO A 163 -2.40 7.46 29.53
CA PRO A 163 -2.51 8.83 30.03
C PRO A 163 -1.74 9.13 31.32
N ASN A 164 -1.40 8.09 32.10
CA ASN A 164 -0.59 8.20 33.32
C ASN A 164 0.93 8.19 33.05
N GLY A 165 1.37 8.22 31.78
CA GLY A 165 2.77 8.19 31.36
C GLY A 165 3.41 6.79 31.33
N SER A 166 2.70 5.74 31.75
CA SER A 166 3.21 4.36 31.65
C SER A 166 2.99 3.78 30.26
N THR A 167 3.84 2.84 29.83
CA THR A 167 3.60 2.05 28.62
C THR A 167 2.70 0.85 28.93
N SER A 168 1.70 0.63 28.09
CA SER A 168 0.83 -0.55 28.12
C SER A 168 1.62 -1.84 27.93
N ASN A 169 1.18 -2.93 28.55
CA ASN A 169 1.73 -4.28 28.29
C ASN A 169 1.27 -4.87 26.95
N LEU A 170 0.32 -4.20 26.27
CA LEU A 170 -0.20 -4.58 24.98
C LEU A 170 0.12 -3.49 23.96
N ALA A 171 0.52 -3.92 22.76
CA ALA A 171 0.56 -3.08 21.58
C ALA A 171 -0.85 -2.59 21.21
N SER A 172 -0.90 -1.58 20.35
CA SER A 172 -2.15 -0.98 19.88
C SER A 172 -2.08 -0.63 18.40
N PHE A 173 -3.19 -0.14 17.85
CA PHE A 173 -3.24 0.41 16.50
C PHE A 173 -3.73 1.86 16.54
N LYS A 174 -3.01 2.74 15.85
CA LYS A 174 -3.40 4.14 15.67
C LYS A 174 -4.01 4.34 14.30
N MET A 175 -5.10 5.09 14.27
CA MET A 175 -5.89 5.38 13.09
C MET A 175 -5.70 6.85 12.70
N THR A 176 -5.13 7.08 11.52
CA THR A 176 -4.85 8.44 11.02
C THR A 176 -5.50 8.64 9.66
N SER A 177 -6.13 9.80 9.46
CA SER A 177 -6.70 10.18 8.17
C SER A 177 -5.59 10.42 7.14
N LEU A 178 -5.71 9.83 5.95
CA LEU A 178 -4.70 10.03 4.89
C LEU A 178 -4.63 11.50 4.46
N SER A 179 -5.70 12.28 4.64
CA SER A 179 -5.69 13.73 4.39
C SER A 179 -4.72 14.49 5.31
N LYS A 180 -4.53 14.04 6.55
CA LYS A 180 -3.58 14.66 7.49
C LYS A 180 -2.13 14.39 7.10
N ILE A 181 -1.87 13.31 6.36
CA ILE A 181 -0.53 12.91 5.92
C ILE A 181 -0.25 13.49 4.53
N LEU A 182 -1.02 13.08 3.52
CA LEU A 182 -0.79 13.44 2.12
C LEU A 182 -1.26 14.87 1.80
N GLY A 183 -2.20 15.41 2.58
CA GLY A 183 -2.64 16.81 2.51
C GLY A 183 -1.95 17.73 3.51
N ALA A 184 -0.89 17.27 4.19
CA ALA A 184 -0.13 18.09 5.14
C ALA A 184 0.34 19.40 4.46
N GLN A 185 0.35 20.50 5.21
CA GLN A 185 0.65 21.83 4.68
C GLN A 185 2.02 21.89 3.98
N GLN A 186 3.00 21.15 4.49
CA GLN A 186 4.36 21.00 3.95
C GLN A 186 4.38 20.31 2.57
N LEU A 187 3.39 19.45 2.29
CA LEU A 187 3.27 18.69 1.05
C LEU A 187 2.20 19.26 0.11
N LYS A 188 1.52 20.35 0.51
CA LYS A 188 0.37 20.91 -0.22
C LYS A 188 0.68 21.25 -1.68
N GLN A 189 1.90 21.68 -1.97
CA GLN A 189 2.33 22.00 -3.33
C GLN A 189 2.40 20.77 -4.25
N LEU A 190 2.61 19.58 -3.68
CA LEU A 190 2.69 18.32 -4.42
C LEU A 190 1.32 17.75 -4.79
N ARG A 191 0.23 18.28 -4.20
CA ARG A 191 -1.16 17.88 -4.47
C ARG A 191 -1.39 16.37 -4.39
N LEU A 192 -0.77 15.70 -3.41
CA LEU A 192 -0.73 14.23 -3.34
C LEU A 192 -2.11 13.57 -3.23
N LEU A 193 -3.11 14.27 -2.70
CA LEU A 193 -4.48 13.76 -2.60
C LEU A 193 -5.17 13.58 -3.97
N ASP A 194 -4.70 14.24 -5.03
CA ASP A 194 -5.22 14.07 -6.39
C ASP A 194 -4.90 12.68 -6.98
N ASP A 195 -3.99 11.94 -6.32
CA ASP A 195 -3.57 10.59 -6.70
C ASP A 195 -4.11 9.51 -5.75
N VAL A 196 -4.99 9.88 -4.82
CA VAL A 196 -5.78 8.94 -4.01
C VAL A 196 -7.19 8.87 -4.59
N ASP A 197 -7.69 7.66 -4.79
CA ASP A 197 -9.08 7.47 -5.23
C ASP A 197 -10.00 7.33 -4.01
N ALA A 198 -10.63 8.44 -3.65
CA ALA A 198 -11.58 8.50 -2.54
C ALA A 198 -12.89 7.75 -2.83
N ASP A 199 -13.21 7.51 -4.10
CA ASP A 199 -14.43 6.82 -4.52
C ASP A 199 -14.16 5.34 -4.84
N TRP A 200 -12.92 4.86 -4.63
CA TRP A 200 -12.53 3.50 -4.95
C TRP A 200 -13.35 2.48 -4.15
N ASP A 201 -14.14 1.64 -4.83
CA ASP A 201 -14.77 0.47 -4.21
C ASP A 201 -13.88 -0.77 -4.40
N PRO A 202 -13.26 -1.31 -3.33
CA PRO A 202 -12.41 -2.50 -3.40
C PRO A 202 -13.16 -3.78 -3.82
N ARG A 203 -14.50 -3.75 -3.84
CA ARG A 203 -15.33 -4.90 -4.25
C ARG A 203 -15.60 -4.93 -5.75
N THR A 204 -15.35 -3.84 -6.45
CA THR A 204 -15.62 -3.74 -7.88
C THR A 204 -14.36 -4.03 -8.70
N SER A 205 -14.50 -4.89 -9.71
CA SER A 205 -13.39 -5.30 -10.59
C SER A 205 -12.98 -4.22 -11.59
N ALA A 206 -13.80 -3.18 -11.78
CA ALA A 206 -13.61 -2.16 -12.79
C ALA A 206 -13.02 -0.89 -12.15
N ARG A 207 -11.78 -0.57 -12.48
CA ARG A 207 -11.28 0.80 -12.29
C ARG A 207 -12.00 1.67 -13.32
N HIS A 208 -12.67 2.72 -12.87
CA HIS A 208 -13.49 3.59 -13.71
C HIS A 208 -12.70 4.14 -14.91
N GLY A 209 -12.89 3.51 -16.08
CA GLY A 209 -12.67 4.16 -17.36
C GLY A 209 -13.71 5.27 -17.50
N LYS A 210 -13.26 6.53 -17.39
CA LYS A 210 -13.91 7.79 -17.78
C LYS A 210 -15.46 7.80 -17.79
N TYR A 211 -16.05 8.45 -16.78
CA TYR A 211 -17.42 8.94 -16.86
C TYR A 211 -17.51 10.11 -17.86
N HIS A 212 -18.10 9.88 -19.03
CA HIS A 212 -18.62 10.95 -19.88
C HIS A 212 -20.16 10.87 -19.89
N HIS A 213 -20.81 11.91 -19.38
CA HIS A 213 -22.20 12.30 -19.62
C HIS A 213 -23.25 11.16 -19.67
N GLY A 214 -23.61 10.64 -18.49
CA GLY A 214 -25.01 10.28 -18.20
C GLY A 214 -25.63 9.06 -18.90
N GLN A 215 -24.87 8.15 -19.51
CA GLN A 215 -25.44 6.91 -20.03
C GLN A 215 -24.48 5.72 -19.86
N LEU A 216 -25.00 4.62 -19.29
CA LEU A 216 -24.32 3.32 -19.26
C LEU A 216 -24.20 2.81 -20.69
N VAL A 217 -22.99 2.82 -21.25
CA VAL A 217 -22.67 2.03 -22.45
C VAL A 217 -22.21 0.66 -22.00
N ASP A 218 -23.01 -0.36 -22.33
CA ASP A 218 -22.68 -1.77 -22.14
C ASP A 218 -21.46 -2.14 -23.02
N PRO A 219 -20.37 -2.67 -22.44
CA PRO A 219 -19.19 -3.10 -23.19
C PRO A 219 -19.41 -4.36 -24.07
N SER A 220 -20.62 -4.91 -24.15
CA SER A 220 -20.91 -6.12 -24.93
C SER A 220 -21.13 -5.90 -26.44
N VAL A 221 -21.07 -4.67 -26.96
CA VAL A 221 -21.53 -4.38 -28.34
C VAL A 221 -20.45 -4.48 -29.44
N ASP A 222 -19.17 -4.59 -29.11
CA ASP A 222 -18.12 -4.81 -30.14
C ASP A 222 -17.70 -6.28 -30.23
N ARG A 223 -18.56 -7.12 -30.81
CA ARG A 223 -18.13 -8.35 -31.47
C ARG A 223 -18.22 -8.17 -32.99
N PRO A 224 -17.14 -8.31 -33.77
CA PRO A 224 -17.27 -8.44 -35.21
C PRO A 224 -18.02 -9.76 -35.50
N SER A 225 -19.14 -9.67 -36.20
CA SER A 225 -19.90 -10.84 -36.65
C SER A 225 -19.05 -11.66 -37.62
N SER A 226 -18.64 -12.86 -37.22
CA SER A 226 -18.09 -13.84 -38.14
C SER A 226 -19.25 -14.49 -38.91
N SER A 227 -19.52 -14.01 -40.13
CA SER A 227 -20.35 -14.74 -41.10
C SER A 227 -19.45 -15.59 -41.99
N SER A 228 -19.46 -16.90 -41.78
CA SER A 228 -18.94 -17.87 -42.76
C SER A 228 -19.92 -17.98 -43.94
N PRO A 229 -19.47 -18.07 -45.20
CA PRO A 229 -20.38 -18.28 -46.33
C PRO A 229 -20.86 -19.74 -46.36
N VAL A 230 -22.17 -19.94 -46.46
CA VAL A 230 -22.77 -21.23 -46.82
C VAL A 230 -22.51 -21.49 -48.29
N HIS A 231 -21.80 -22.58 -48.60
CA HIS A 231 -21.58 -23.06 -49.96
C HIS A 231 -22.80 -23.89 -50.40
N THR A 232 -23.59 -23.38 -51.33
CA THR A 232 -24.61 -24.18 -52.05
C THR A 232 -24.02 -24.65 -53.38
N GLY A 233 -23.54 -25.90 -53.39
CA GLY A 233 -23.21 -26.64 -54.61
C GLY A 233 -24.40 -27.49 -55.04
N ARG A 234 -24.67 -27.47 -56.36
CA ARG A 234 -25.67 -28.26 -57.08
C ARG A 234 -25.44 -29.76 -56.99
#